data_AF-A0A7L4TH93-F1
#
_entry.id   AF-A0A7L4TH93-F1
#
_cell.length_a   1.000
_cell.length_b   1.000
_cell.length_c   1.000
_cell.angle_alpha   90.00
_cell.angle_beta   90.00
_cell.angle_gamma   90.00
#
_symmetry.space_group_name_H-M   'P 1'
#
loop_
_entity.id
_entity.type
_entity.pdbx_description
1 polymer ?
#
loop_
_entity_poly.entity_id
_entity_poly.type
_entity_poly.pdbx_seq_one_letter_code
_entity_poly.pdbx_strand_id
1 'polypeptide(L)'
;KYEDYHQVSNTEDAIKACVNLSHRYIQDRFLTDKAIDLLDEAGSKLNKQAGAVSHDDIESHLAEIHKEKDKALKEENYEAAAKLRDEEAKLEAKLNKSDDKKSSVDTAQIEAIIEKKTGIPVGKLQANDKEKMKNLADQLRGKVIGQEKAVEKVAKAVRRSRAGLKAKHRPIGSFLFVGPTG
;
A
#
# COMPACT_ATOMS: atom_id res chain seq x y z
N LYS A 1 -3.35 -6.87 15.63
CA LYS A 1 -2.59 -8.08 15.20
C LYS A 1 -1.62 -7.80 14.07
N TYR A 2 -2.05 -7.36 12.86
CA TYR A 2 -1.11 -7.01 11.78
C TYR A 2 -0.34 -5.71 12.05
N GLU A 3 -1.01 -4.71 12.65
CA GLU A 3 -0.39 -3.45 13.07
C GLU A 3 0.72 -3.68 14.11
N ASP A 4 0.46 -4.55 15.09
CA ASP A 4 1.41 -4.88 16.14
C ASP A 4 2.62 -5.65 15.58
N TYR A 5 2.39 -6.54 14.62
CA TYR A 5 3.46 -7.36 14.02
C TYR A 5 4.43 -6.53 13.16
N HIS A 6 3.92 -5.53 12.46
CA HIS A 6 4.74 -4.66 11.59
C HIS A 6 5.11 -3.33 12.22
N GLN A 7 4.66 -3.04 13.45
CA GLN A 7 4.83 -1.75 14.13
C GLN A 7 4.34 -0.54 13.30
N VAL A 8 3.32 -0.76 12.47
CA VAL A 8 2.70 0.26 11.59
C VAL A 8 1.24 0.42 11.93
N SER A 9 0.71 1.62 11.72
CA SER A 9 -0.74 1.87 11.81
C SER A 9 -1.37 1.80 10.43
N ASN A 10 -2.56 1.20 10.31
CA ASN A 10 -3.28 1.17 9.04
C ASN A 10 -4.37 2.24 9.03
N THR A 11 -4.31 3.14 8.05
CA THR A 11 -5.41 4.10 7.87
C THR A 11 -6.68 3.39 7.40
N GLU A 12 -7.85 3.90 7.81
CA GLU A 12 -9.13 3.32 7.40
C GLU A 12 -9.30 3.34 5.86
N ASP A 13 -8.77 4.37 5.21
CA ASP A 13 -8.76 4.49 3.75
C ASP A 13 -7.85 3.45 3.09
N ALA A 14 -6.70 3.11 3.68
CA ALA A 14 -5.84 2.03 3.20
C ALA A 14 -6.55 0.67 3.26
N ILE A 15 -7.30 0.40 4.34
CA ILE A 15 -8.08 -0.84 4.49
C ILE A 15 -9.16 -0.92 3.40
N LYS A 16 -9.92 0.17 3.21
CA LYS A 16 -10.92 0.26 2.13
C LYS A 16 -10.29 0.10 0.75
N ALA A 17 -9.12 0.69 0.52
CA ALA A 17 -8.38 0.56 -0.73
C ALA A 17 -7.91 -0.88 -0.97
N CYS A 18 -7.42 -1.59 0.05
CA CYS A 18 -7.03 -3.00 -0.06
C CYS A 18 -8.18 -3.86 -0.59
N VAL A 19 -9.39 -3.69 -0.05
CA VAL A 19 -10.57 -4.44 -0.49
C VAL A 19 -10.98 -4.04 -1.92
N ASN A 20 -11.14 -2.75 -2.17
CA ASN A 20 -11.68 -2.26 -3.44
C ASN A 20 -10.73 -2.51 -4.61
N LEU A 21 -9.45 -2.20 -4.45
CA LEU A 21 -8.46 -2.31 -5.50
C LEU A 21 -8.08 -3.77 -5.75
N SER A 22 -7.96 -4.59 -4.71
CA SER A 22 -7.71 -6.04 -4.92
C SER A 22 -8.88 -6.71 -5.63
N HIS A 23 -10.13 -6.37 -5.28
CA HIS A 23 -11.30 -6.90 -5.97
C HIS A 23 -11.30 -6.53 -7.47
N ARG A 24 -10.83 -5.33 -7.79
CA ARG A 24 -10.86 -4.78 -9.14
C ARG A 24 -9.71 -5.29 -10.02
N TYR A 25 -8.50 -5.39 -9.47
CA TYR A 25 -7.28 -5.60 -10.27
C TYR A 25 -6.66 -7.00 -10.10
N ILE A 26 -7.00 -7.73 -9.04
CA ILE A 26 -6.48 -9.08 -8.78
C ILE A 26 -7.64 -10.06 -8.88
N GLN A 27 -7.83 -10.72 -10.04
CA GLN A 27 -8.99 -11.58 -10.30
C GLN A 27 -8.77 -13.04 -9.88
N ASP A 28 -7.53 -13.51 -9.81
CA ASP A 28 -7.20 -14.95 -9.66
C ASP A 28 -7.24 -15.47 -8.22
N ARG A 29 -7.74 -14.67 -7.25
CA ARG A 29 -7.74 -14.99 -5.82
C ARG A 29 -9.02 -14.56 -5.11
N PHE A 30 -9.34 -15.27 -4.02
CA PHE A 30 -10.43 -14.94 -3.12
C PHE A 30 -10.22 -13.58 -2.44
N LEU A 31 -11.32 -12.86 -2.20
CA LEU A 31 -11.27 -11.45 -1.79
C LEU A 31 -10.64 -11.21 -0.43
N THR A 32 -11.00 -12.02 0.55
CA THR A 32 -10.46 -11.91 1.91
C THR A 32 -8.96 -12.14 1.93
N ASP A 33 -8.49 -13.18 1.25
CA ASP A 33 -7.08 -13.56 1.15
C ASP A 33 -6.22 -12.46 0.51
N LYS A 34 -6.59 -12.01 -0.69
CA LYS A 34 -5.83 -10.99 -1.41
C LYS A 34 -5.82 -9.60 -0.75
N ALA A 35 -6.86 -9.26 0.01
CA ALA A 35 -6.89 -7.98 0.72
C ALA A 35 -5.96 -7.99 1.94
N ILE A 36 -5.90 -9.13 2.65
CA ILE A 36 -4.99 -9.31 3.79
C ILE A 36 -3.54 -9.33 3.30
N ASP A 37 -3.24 -10.05 2.22
CA ASP A 37 -1.89 -10.10 1.65
C ASP A 37 -1.36 -8.72 1.25
N LEU A 38 -2.21 -7.85 0.69
CA LEU A 38 -1.81 -6.48 0.34
C LEU A 38 -1.53 -5.63 1.58
N LEU A 39 -2.32 -5.79 2.63
CA LEU A 39 -2.13 -5.07 3.88
C LEU A 39 -0.83 -5.51 4.57
N ASP A 40 -0.55 -6.81 4.56
CA ASP A 40 0.67 -7.40 5.12
C ASP A 40 1.93 -6.97 4.37
N GLU A 41 1.88 -6.98 3.03
CA GLU A 41 2.99 -6.52 2.19
C GLU A 41 3.24 -5.02 2.35
N ALA A 42 2.18 -4.22 2.48
CA ALA A 42 2.28 -2.79 2.75
C ALA A 42 2.94 -2.52 4.09
N GLY A 43 2.47 -3.18 5.16
CA GLY A 43 3.05 -3.03 6.49
C GLY A 43 4.53 -3.43 6.53
N SER A 44 4.87 -4.58 5.95
CA SER A 44 6.26 -5.07 5.86
C SER A 44 7.18 -4.10 5.13
N LYS A 45 6.70 -3.54 4.01
CA LYS A 45 7.48 -2.63 3.17
C LYS A 45 7.70 -1.30 3.86
N LEU A 46 6.68 -0.80 4.55
CA LEU A 46 6.71 0.46 5.28
C LEU A 46 7.63 0.35 6.50
N ASN A 47 7.55 -0.74 7.25
CA ASN A 47 8.47 -1.04 8.34
C ASN A 47 9.94 -1.08 7.85
N LYS A 48 10.22 -1.79 6.74
CA LYS A 48 11.57 -1.81 6.15
C LYS A 48 12.08 -0.43 5.70
N GLN A 49 11.19 0.46 5.28
CA GLN A 49 11.55 1.84 4.90
C GLN A 49 11.76 2.74 6.13
N ALA A 50 10.99 2.53 7.19
CA ALA A 50 11.12 3.24 8.45
C ALA A 50 12.37 2.81 9.24
N GLY A 51 12.73 1.52 9.15
CA GLY A 51 13.87 0.89 9.84
C GLY A 51 15.27 1.23 9.29
N ALA A 52 15.45 2.35 8.58
CA ALA A 52 16.80 2.80 8.19
C ALA A 52 17.64 3.28 9.39
N VAL A 53 17.05 3.41 10.58
CA VAL A 53 17.75 3.46 11.86
C VAL A 53 17.25 2.27 12.67
N SER A 54 18.04 1.20 12.67
CA SER A 54 17.70 -0.09 13.26
C SER A 54 17.45 0.06 14.77
N HIS A 55 16.17 -0.03 15.18
CA HIS A 55 15.80 -0.13 16.59
C HIS A 55 16.56 -1.27 17.27
N ASP A 56 16.75 -2.39 16.57
CA ASP A 56 17.55 -3.54 17.02
C ASP A 56 19.00 -3.13 17.34
N ASP A 57 19.62 -2.24 16.57
CA ASP A 57 20.99 -1.80 16.83
C ASP A 57 21.04 -0.98 18.13
N ILE A 58 20.05 -0.11 18.37
CA ILE A 58 19.95 0.69 19.59
C ILE A 58 19.67 -0.19 20.81
N GLU A 59 18.78 -1.18 20.69
CA GLU A 59 18.51 -2.16 21.75
C GLU A 59 19.72 -3.04 22.07
N SER A 60 20.45 -3.50 21.05
CA SER A 60 21.68 -4.27 21.24
C SER A 60 22.76 -3.45 21.97
N HIS A 61 22.88 -2.17 21.63
CA HIS A 61 23.83 -1.26 22.27
C HIS A 61 23.44 -0.93 23.71
N LEU A 62 22.13 -0.78 24.00
CA LEU A 62 21.63 -0.65 25.37
C LEU A 62 21.95 -1.90 26.20
N ALA A 63 21.82 -3.09 25.63
CA ALA A 63 22.15 -4.35 26.31
C ALA A 63 23.65 -4.48 26.60
N GLU A 64 24.52 -3.96 25.73
CA GLU A 64 25.97 -3.86 25.97
C GLU A 64 26.29 -2.88 27.10
N ILE A 65 25.72 -1.67 27.06
CA ILE A 65 25.90 -0.64 28.09
C ILE A 65 25.44 -1.13 29.47
N HIS A 66 24.32 -1.87 29.54
CA HIS A 66 23.87 -2.49 30.79
C HIS A 66 24.92 -3.45 31.38
N LYS A 67 25.51 -4.31 30.54
CA LYS A 67 26.56 -5.26 30.99
C LYS A 67 27.82 -4.53 31.44
N GLU A 68 28.22 -3.48 30.73
CA GLU A 68 29.40 -2.68 31.09
C GLU A 68 29.17 -1.88 32.38
N LYS A 69 27.96 -1.36 32.59
CA LYS A 69 27.57 -0.67 33.83
C LYS A 69 27.60 -1.61 35.02
N ASP A 70 27.05 -2.82 34.88
CA ASP A 70 27.07 -3.84 35.93
C ASP A 70 28.50 -4.28 36.28
N LYS A 71 29.39 -4.33 35.29
CA LYS A 71 30.81 -4.62 35.49
C LYS A 71 31.52 -3.47 36.20
N ALA A 72 31.31 -2.23 35.78
CA ALA A 72 31.89 -1.04 36.41
C ALA A 72 31.44 -0.88 37.87
N LEU A 73 30.18 -1.24 38.19
CA LEU A 73 29.66 -1.26 39.56
C LEU A 73 30.33 -2.34 40.42
N LYS A 74 30.60 -3.52 39.87
CA LYS A 74 31.33 -4.60 40.58
C LYS A 74 32.80 -4.26 40.83
N GLU A 75 33.41 -3.48 39.95
CA GLU A 75 34.79 -3.01 40.06
C GLU A 75 34.92 -1.70 40.87
N GLU A 76 33.82 -1.25 41.51
CA GLU A 76 33.73 0.01 42.28
C GLU A 76 34.15 1.27 41.49
N ASN A 77 34.09 1.20 40.16
CA ASN A 77 34.40 2.32 39.27
C ASN A 77 33.15 3.18 39.06
N TYR A 78 32.84 4.01 40.07
CA TYR A 78 31.66 4.87 40.08
C TYR A 78 31.67 5.93 38.97
N GLU A 79 32.86 6.37 38.53
CA GLU A 79 33.00 7.42 37.51
C GLU A 79 32.65 6.89 36.11
N ALA A 80 33.07 5.66 35.79
CA ALA A 80 32.66 4.98 34.56
C ALA A 80 31.17 4.60 34.58
N ALA A 81 30.66 4.13 35.72
CA ALA A 81 29.24 3.79 35.87
C ALA A 81 28.33 5.02 35.68
N ALA A 82 28.75 6.20 36.14
CA ALA A 82 28.01 7.45 35.92
C ALA A 82 27.95 7.83 34.43
N LYS A 83 29.05 7.72 33.69
CA LYS A 83 29.09 7.99 32.24
C LYS A 83 28.18 7.05 31.45
N LEU A 84 28.24 5.75 31.75
CA LEU A 84 27.40 4.74 31.10
C LEU A 84 25.91 4.96 31.38
N ARG A 85 25.56 5.41 32.58
CA ARG A 85 24.17 5.79 32.93
C ARG A 85 23.67 7.00 32.13
N ASP A 86 24.52 7.99 31.91
CA ASP A 86 24.16 9.16 31.09
C ASP A 86 24.00 8.80 29.60
N GLU A 87 24.79 7.85 29.10
CA GLU A 87 24.67 7.32 27.74
C GLU A 87 23.41 6.47 27.55
N GLU A 88 23.10 5.60 28.51
CA GLU A 88 21.85 4.83 28.60
C GLU A 88 20.63 5.78 28.52
N ALA A 89 20.57 6.81 29.36
CA ALA A 89 19.47 7.77 29.37
C ALA A 89 19.32 8.53 28.03
N LYS A 90 20.42 8.83 27.34
CA LYS A 90 20.40 9.46 26.00
C LYS A 90 19.88 8.50 24.93
N LEU A 91 20.25 7.23 24.99
CA LEU A 91 19.79 6.20 24.05
C LEU A 91 18.33 5.85 24.27
N GLU A 92 17.88 5.71 25.52
CA GLU A 92 16.46 5.54 25.86
C GLU A 92 15.61 6.74 25.39
N ALA A 93 16.12 7.97 25.54
CA ALA A 93 15.42 9.16 25.04
C ALA A 93 15.33 9.19 23.50
N LYS A 94 16.31 8.63 22.78
CA LYS A 94 16.26 8.47 21.32
C LYS A 94 15.27 7.37 20.90
N LEU A 95 15.22 6.28 21.65
CA LEU A 95 14.28 5.17 21.42
C LEU A 95 12.83 5.66 21.58
N ASN A 96 12.53 6.30 22.71
CA ASN A 96 11.20 6.83 23.01
C ASN A 96 10.71 7.90 22.01
N LYS A 97 11.61 8.75 21.49
CA LYS A 97 11.27 9.72 20.44
C LYS A 97 11.00 9.09 19.08
N SER A 98 11.50 7.88 18.85
CA SER A 98 11.34 7.15 17.59
C SER A 98 10.03 6.36 17.57
N ASP A 99 9.58 5.84 18.72
CA ASP A 99 8.30 5.14 18.89
C ASP A 99 7.06 6.00 18.57
N ASP A 100 7.13 7.33 18.79
CA ASP A 100 6.03 8.25 18.50
C ASP A 100 5.75 8.45 16.99
N LYS A 101 6.63 7.95 16.11
CA LYS A 101 6.42 7.94 14.65
C LYS A 101 6.17 6.53 14.13
N LYS A 102 5.15 5.84 14.67
CA LYS A 102 4.57 4.68 13.98
C LYS A 102 4.15 5.12 12.58
N SER A 103 4.86 4.58 11.60
CA SER A 103 4.69 4.98 10.22
C SER A 103 3.39 4.36 9.71
N SER A 104 2.51 5.18 9.12
CA SER A 104 1.14 4.79 8.80
C SER A 104 0.99 4.37 7.34
N VAL A 105 0.33 3.24 7.09
CA VAL A 105 0.00 2.78 5.74
C VAL A 105 -1.11 3.62 5.16
N ASP A 106 -0.84 4.29 4.05
CA ASP A 106 -1.78 5.09 3.27
C ASP A 106 -2.26 4.36 2.01
N THR A 107 -3.20 4.98 1.30
CA THR A 107 -3.73 4.46 0.04
C THR A 107 -2.68 4.41 -1.07
N ALA A 108 -1.73 5.34 -1.10
CA ALA A 108 -0.68 5.41 -2.12
C ALA A 108 0.25 4.19 -2.06
N GLN A 109 0.54 3.69 -0.86
CA GLN A 109 1.32 2.46 -0.68
C GLN A 109 0.62 1.24 -1.29
N ILE A 110 -0.68 1.10 -1.04
CA ILE A 110 -1.50 0.01 -1.59
C ILE A 110 -1.54 0.08 -3.12
N GLU A 111 -1.70 1.28 -3.67
CA GLU A 111 -1.70 1.52 -5.11
C GLU A 111 -0.37 1.12 -5.75
N ALA A 112 0.76 1.52 -5.15
CA ALA A 112 2.08 1.17 -5.65
C ALA A 112 2.35 -0.34 -5.65
N ILE A 113 1.85 -1.07 -4.66
CA ILE A 113 1.99 -2.54 -4.59
C ILE A 113 1.16 -3.21 -5.68
N ILE A 114 -0.07 -2.76 -5.91
CA ILE A 114 -0.94 -3.30 -6.97
C ILE A 114 -0.37 -3.00 -8.35
N GLU A 115 0.14 -1.79 -8.57
CA GLU A 115 0.82 -1.44 -9.82
C GLU A 115 2.02 -2.35 -10.06
N LYS A 116 2.84 -2.63 -9.04
CA LYS A 116 3.96 -3.56 -9.14
C LYS A 116 3.52 -4.99 -9.46
N LYS A 117 2.44 -5.49 -8.85
CA LYS A 117 1.94 -6.86 -9.05
C LYS A 117 1.26 -7.05 -10.41
N THR A 118 0.51 -6.04 -10.87
CA THR A 118 -0.38 -6.16 -12.04
C THR A 118 0.16 -5.45 -13.28
N GLY A 119 1.15 -4.57 -13.13
CA GLY A 119 1.62 -3.66 -14.19
C GLY A 119 0.62 -2.56 -14.54
N ILE A 120 -0.50 -2.43 -13.81
CA ILE A 120 -1.57 -1.47 -14.10
C ILE A 120 -1.42 -0.24 -13.17
N PRO A 121 -1.20 0.97 -13.70
CA PRO A 121 -0.98 2.16 -12.89
C PRO A 121 -2.27 2.66 -12.24
N VAL A 122 -2.50 2.29 -10.98
CA VAL A 122 -3.78 2.53 -10.26
C VAL A 122 -3.91 3.92 -9.65
N GLY A 123 -2.86 4.51 -9.10
CA GLY A 123 -2.94 5.83 -8.43
C GLY A 123 -3.21 7.00 -9.38
N LYS A 124 -2.75 6.91 -10.63
CA LYS A 124 -3.10 7.86 -11.69
C LYS A 124 -4.52 7.66 -12.24
N LEU A 125 -5.18 6.53 -11.95
CA LEU A 125 -6.46 6.18 -12.54
C LEU A 125 -7.66 6.72 -11.75
N GLN A 126 -7.62 6.95 -10.43
CA GLN A 126 -8.85 7.31 -9.71
C GLN A 126 -9.45 8.68 -10.12
N ALA A 127 -8.62 9.72 -10.28
CA ALA A 127 -9.08 11.02 -10.77
C ALA A 127 -9.28 11.03 -12.30
N ASN A 128 -8.36 10.43 -13.05
CA ASN A 128 -8.41 10.39 -14.51
C ASN A 128 -9.44 9.41 -15.06
N ASP A 129 -9.92 8.42 -14.30
CA ASP A 129 -10.89 7.44 -14.80
C ASP A 129 -12.21 8.12 -15.13
N LYS A 130 -12.64 9.09 -14.31
CA LYS A 130 -13.88 9.81 -14.58
C LYS A 130 -13.78 10.59 -15.89
N GLU A 131 -12.65 11.24 -16.14
CA GLU A 131 -12.38 12.00 -17.36
C GLU A 131 -12.16 11.10 -18.58
N LYS A 132 -11.39 10.02 -18.44
CA LYS A 132 -11.23 8.97 -19.45
C LYS A 132 -12.57 8.35 -19.82
N MET A 133 -13.44 8.09 -18.84
CA MET A 133 -14.78 7.56 -19.09
C MET A 133 -15.65 8.59 -19.80
N LYS A 134 -15.57 9.86 -19.41
CA LYS A 134 -16.28 10.96 -20.10
C LYS A 134 -15.87 11.03 -21.58
N ASN A 135 -14.57 10.93 -21.86
CA ASN A 135 -13.99 11.11 -23.20
C ASN A 135 -13.77 9.78 -23.97
N LEU A 136 -14.27 8.65 -23.43
CA LEU A 136 -13.97 7.30 -23.95
C LEU A 136 -14.39 7.13 -25.42
N ALA A 137 -15.56 7.65 -25.79
CA ALA A 137 -16.06 7.54 -27.15
C ALA A 137 -15.16 8.29 -28.14
N ASP A 138 -14.72 9.50 -27.79
CA ASP A 138 -13.87 10.34 -28.64
C ASP A 138 -12.47 9.75 -28.80
N GLN A 139 -11.90 9.20 -27.72
CA GLN A 139 -10.63 8.47 -27.79
C GLN A 139 -10.71 7.23 -28.69
N LEU A 140 -11.84 6.52 -28.71
CA LEU A 140 -12.05 5.38 -29.60
C LEU A 140 -12.26 5.82 -31.05
N ARG A 141 -12.97 6.93 -31.30
CA ARG A 141 -13.12 7.52 -32.66
C ARG A 141 -11.76 7.87 -33.28
N GLY A 142 -10.81 8.34 -32.48
CA GLY A 142 -9.45 8.63 -32.95
C GLY A 142 -8.64 7.39 -33.37
N LYS A 143 -9.06 6.19 -32.99
CA LYS A 143 -8.38 4.92 -33.31
C LYS A 143 -9.16 4.01 -34.25
N VAL A 144 -10.47 4.14 -34.29
CA VAL A 144 -11.37 3.31 -35.11
C VAL A 144 -11.83 4.15 -36.29
N ILE A 145 -11.49 3.72 -37.50
CA ILE A 145 -11.90 4.40 -38.72
C ILE A 145 -13.35 4.00 -39.04
N GLY A 146 -14.26 4.98 -39.03
CA GLY A 146 -15.68 4.76 -39.25
C GLY A 146 -16.40 4.11 -38.06
N GLN A 147 -17.54 3.47 -38.32
CA GLN A 147 -18.33 2.73 -37.32
C GLN A 147 -18.74 3.52 -36.06
N GLU A 148 -19.07 4.80 -36.22
CA GLU A 148 -19.33 5.71 -35.10
C GLU A 148 -20.41 5.19 -34.13
N LYS A 149 -21.48 4.59 -34.67
CA LYS A 149 -22.56 3.97 -33.89
C LYS A 149 -22.09 2.78 -33.06
N ALA A 150 -21.12 1.99 -33.53
CA ALA A 150 -20.58 0.85 -32.82
C ALA A 150 -19.71 1.32 -31.64
N VAL A 151 -18.84 2.30 -31.89
CA VAL A 151 -18.00 2.94 -30.87
C VAL A 151 -18.86 3.50 -29.73
N GLU A 152 -19.94 4.22 -30.06
CA GLU A 152 -20.82 4.80 -29.06
C GLU A 152 -21.52 3.74 -28.20
N LYS A 153 -22.02 2.66 -28.81
CA LYS A 153 -22.66 1.54 -28.10
C LYS A 153 -21.70 0.85 -27.14
N VAL A 154 -20.47 0.59 -27.57
CA VAL A 154 -19.43 -0.04 -26.74
C VAL A 154 -19.03 0.90 -25.60
N ALA A 155 -18.73 2.16 -25.90
CA ALA A 155 -18.36 3.16 -24.90
C ALA A 155 -19.44 3.36 -23.83
N LYS A 156 -20.74 3.32 -24.21
CA LYS A 156 -21.87 3.41 -23.27
C LYS A 156 -21.95 2.20 -22.33
N ALA A 157 -21.74 0.99 -22.85
CA ALA A 157 -21.72 -0.22 -22.03
C ALA A 157 -20.55 -0.25 -21.04
N VAL A 158 -19.34 0.10 -21.50
CA VAL A 158 -18.15 0.20 -20.64
C VAL A 158 -18.34 1.26 -19.55
N ARG A 159 -18.84 2.45 -19.89
CA ARG A 159 -19.17 3.51 -18.91
C ARG A 159 -20.14 3.04 -17.84
N ARG A 160 -21.24 2.39 -18.22
CA ARG A 160 -22.24 1.87 -17.25
C ARG A 160 -21.62 0.87 -16.28
N SER A 161 -20.79 -0.05 -16.79
CA SER A 161 -20.12 -1.02 -15.92
C SER A 161 -19.12 -0.34 -14.98
N ARG A 162 -18.43 0.70 -15.43
CA ARG A 162 -17.45 1.44 -14.61
C ARG A 162 -18.13 2.33 -13.56
N ALA A 163 -19.33 2.82 -13.84
CA ALA A 163 -20.16 3.57 -12.89
C ALA A 163 -20.89 2.67 -11.85
N GLY A 164 -20.66 1.36 -11.87
CA GLY A 164 -21.35 0.42 -10.97
C GLY A 164 -22.82 0.17 -11.32
N LEU A 165 -23.32 0.70 -12.44
CA LEU A 165 -24.70 0.53 -12.91
C LEU A 165 -24.93 -0.80 -13.66
N LYS A 166 -24.15 -1.83 -13.32
CA LYS A 166 -24.16 -3.17 -13.92
C LYS A 166 -24.80 -4.16 -12.93
N ALA A 167 -25.59 -5.10 -13.46
CA ALA A 167 -26.08 -6.24 -12.68
C ALA A 167 -24.91 -7.18 -12.27
N LYS A 168 -24.92 -7.65 -11.00
CA LYS A 168 -23.84 -8.44 -10.39
C LYS A 168 -23.40 -9.66 -11.22
N HIS A 169 -24.34 -10.32 -11.90
CA HIS A 169 -24.12 -11.55 -12.67
C HIS A 169 -24.00 -11.35 -14.19
N ARG A 170 -23.86 -10.12 -14.69
CA ARG A 170 -23.79 -9.85 -16.13
C ARG A 170 -22.39 -9.41 -16.56
N PRO A 171 -21.87 -9.83 -17.73
CA PRO A 171 -20.64 -9.27 -18.29
C PRO A 171 -20.78 -7.77 -18.56
N ILE A 172 -19.64 -7.08 -18.74
CA ILE A 172 -19.56 -5.63 -19.01
C ILE A 172 -20.43 -5.24 -20.22
N GLY A 173 -20.39 -6.07 -21.26
CA GLY A 173 -21.24 -6.01 -22.42
C GLY A 173 -21.15 -7.32 -23.20
N SER A 174 -22.26 -7.72 -23.80
CA SER A 174 -22.29 -8.78 -24.81
C SER A 174 -22.52 -8.10 -26.15
N PHE A 175 -21.56 -8.23 -27.06
CA PHE A 175 -21.59 -7.56 -28.35
C PHE A 175 -21.52 -8.60 -29.46
N LEU A 176 -22.29 -8.38 -30.53
CA LEU A 176 -22.15 -9.08 -31.79
C LEU A 176 -21.70 -8.05 -32.82
N PHE A 177 -20.49 -8.21 -33.34
CA PHE A 177 -19.98 -7.42 -34.44
C PHE A 177 -20.22 -8.22 -35.72
N VAL A 178 -20.97 -7.64 -36.64
CA VAL A 178 -21.28 -8.25 -37.93
C VAL A 178 -20.74 -7.33 -39.01
N GLY A 179 -19.94 -7.89 -39.91
CA GLY A 179 -19.32 -7.17 -41.00
C GLY A 179 -18.40 -8.09 -41.80
N PRO A 180 -17.94 -7.64 -42.97
CA PRO A 180 -16.88 -8.34 -43.70
C PRO A 180 -15.60 -8.38 -42.85
N THR A 181 -14.72 -9.33 -43.14
CA THR A 181 -13.36 -9.29 -42.60
C THR A 181 -12.69 -8.00 -43.05
N GLY A 182 -12.01 -7.33 -42.11
CA GLY A 182 -11.32 -6.05 -42.35
C GLY A 182 -10.20 -6.16 -43.36
#